data_AF-A0A7C0VUH9-F1
#
_entry.id   AF-A0A7C0VUH9-F1
#
_cell.length_a   1.000
_cell.length_b   1.000
_cell.length_c   1.000
_cell.angle_alpha   90.00
_cell.angle_beta   90.00
_cell.angle_gamma   90.00
#
_symmetry.space_group_name_H-M   'P 1'
#
loop_
_entity.id
_entity.type
_entity.pdbx_description
1 polymer ?
#
loop_
_entity_poly.entity_id
_entity_poly.type
_entity_poly.pdbx_seq_one_letter_code
_entity_poly.pdbx_strand_id
1 'polypeptide(L)'
;MGVSPNEIGIDWEGLYSERAKGMRASEIRELLKVAKQKGVISLAGGFPDPTLFPTEQIREVSDYVLKNYGKEALQYGVTEGLKQLRELLV
;
A
#
# COMPACT_ATOMS: atom_id res chain seq x y z
N MET A 1 -5.30 30.88 -3.16
CA MET A 1 -4.21 31.11 -4.12
C MET A 1 -3.63 29.77 -4.50
N GLY A 2 -4.17 29.15 -5.54
CA GLY A 2 -3.64 27.91 -6.12
C GLY A 2 -3.25 28.24 -7.55
N VAL A 3 -2.01 28.65 -7.74
CA VAL A 3 -1.45 28.81 -9.08
C VAL A 3 -1.32 27.43 -9.71
N SER A 4 -1.80 27.30 -10.94
CA SER A 4 -1.68 26.07 -11.72
C SER A 4 -0.19 25.84 -12.02
N PRO A 5 0.33 24.60 -11.96
CA PRO A 5 1.74 24.30 -12.26
C PRO A 5 2.25 24.86 -13.60
N ASN A 6 1.34 25.16 -14.54
CA ASN A 6 1.66 25.75 -15.83
C ASN A 6 1.93 27.27 -15.81
N GLU A 7 1.71 27.97 -14.70
CA GLU A 7 1.95 29.42 -14.63
C GLU A 7 3.43 29.79 -14.38
N ILE A 8 4.30 28.82 -14.09
CA ILE A 8 5.73 29.04 -13.75
C ILE A 8 6.68 28.60 -14.90
N GLY A 9 6.18 28.01 -15.99
CA GLY A 9 7.02 27.65 -17.15
C GLY A 9 8.09 26.59 -16.86
N ILE A 10 7.94 25.81 -15.79
CA ILE A 10 8.88 24.73 -15.45
C ILE A 10 8.56 23.51 -16.31
N ASP A 11 9.54 23.09 -17.11
CA ASP A 11 9.51 21.81 -17.81
C ASP A 11 9.82 20.67 -16.82
N TRP A 12 8.77 20.12 -16.22
CA TRP A 12 8.89 18.98 -15.30
C TRP A 12 9.36 17.70 -15.98
N GLU A 13 9.07 17.51 -17.27
CA GLU A 13 9.49 16.31 -18.00
C GLU A 13 11.01 16.31 -18.22
N GLY A 14 11.58 17.47 -18.51
CA GLY A 14 13.02 17.69 -18.63
C GLY A 14 13.79 17.46 -17.31
N LEU A 15 13.12 17.60 -16.16
CA LEU A 15 13.72 17.40 -14.83
C LEU A 15 13.70 15.93 -14.36
N TYR A 16 12.98 15.05 -15.04
CA TYR A 16 12.93 13.64 -14.66
C TYR A 16 14.19 12.87 -15.03
N SER A 17 14.64 12.01 -14.11
CA SER A 17 15.67 11.02 -14.40
C SER A 17 15.22 10.03 -15.49
N GLU A 18 16.17 9.45 -16.22
CA GLU A 18 15.88 8.44 -17.25
C GLU A 18 15.04 7.26 -16.72
N ARG A 19 15.27 6.83 -15.48
CA ARG A 19 14.45 5.78 -14.85
C ARG A 19 13.00 6.21 -14.67
N ALA A 20 12.77 7.46 -14.28
CA ALA A 20 11.42 7.98 -14.08
C ALA A 20 10.65 8.08 -15.41
N LYS A 21 11.32 8.43 -16.51
CA LYS A 21 10.72 8.45 -17.86
C LYS A 21 10.18 7.08 -18.30
N GLY A 22 10.76 6.00 -17.79
CA GLY A 22 10.31 4.62 -18.05
C GLY A 22 9.15 4.13 -17.16
N MET A 23 8.77 4.86 -16.11
CA MET A 23 7.70 4.44 -15.21
C MET A 23 6.34 4.52 -15.91
N ARG A 24 5.47 3.53 -15.70
CA ARG A 24 4.11 3.46 -16.27
C ARG A 24 3.10 3.15 -15.18
N ALA A 25 1.87 3.62 -15.37
CA ALA A 25 0.75 3.22 -14.52
C ALA A 25 0.46 1.72 -14.69
N SER A 26 -0.04 1.09 -13.64
CA SER A 26 -0.47 -0.31 -13.71
C SER A 26 -1.88 -0.38 -14.30
N GLU A 27 -2.02 -0.96 -15.48
CA GLU A 27 -3.30 -1.24 -16.14
C GLU A 27 -4.28 -1.98 -15.20
N ILE A 28 -3.77 -2.95 -14.42
CA ILE A 28 -4.56 -3.68 -13.42
C ILE A 28 -5.13 -2.73 -12.37
N ARG A 29 -4.35 -1.75 -11.87
CA ARG A 29 -4.85 -0.78 -10.88
C ARG A 29 -5.96 0.10 -11.45
N GLU A 30 -5.90 0.47 -12.74
CA GLU A 30 -6.96 1.25 -13.40
C GLU A 30 -8.24 0.42 -13.56
N LEU A 31 -8.13 -0.85 -13.98
CA LEU A 31 -9.27 -1.77 -14.04
C LEU A 31 -9.94 -1.97 -12.68
N LEU A 32 -9.16 -2.04 -11.60
CA LEU A 32 -9.68 -2.18 -10.24
C LEU A 32 -10.48 -0.96 -9.76
N LYS A 33 -10.27 0.23 -10.33
CA LYS A 33 -11.12 1.41 -10.02
C LYS A 33 -12.53 1.22 -10.57
N VAL A 34 -12.65 0.63 -11.76
CA VAL A 34 -13.93 0.32 -12.41
C VAL A 34 -14.63 -0.86 -11.72
N ALA A 35 -13.86 -1.87 -11.30
CA ALA A 35 -14.36 -3.05 -10.60
C ALA A 35 -15.14 -2.74 -9.31
N LYS A 36 -14.88 -1.58 -8.67
CA LYS A 36 -15.56 -1.13 -7.44
C LYS A 36 -16.82 -0.28 -7.71
N GLN A 37 -17.16 -0.02 -8.96
CA GLN A 37 -18.35 0.77 -9.31
C GLN A 37 -19.63 -0.05 -9.09
N LYS A 38 -20.69 0.62 -8.61
CA LYS A 38 -22.00 -0.03 -8.45
C LYS A 38 -22.51 -0.54 -9.81
N GLY A 39 -23.01 -1.78 -9.83
CA GLY A 39 -23.54 -2.42 -11.03
C GLY A 39 -22.51 -3.20 -11.86
N VAL A 40 -21.23 -3.23 -11.45
CA VAL A 40 -20.19 -4.03 -12.11
C VAL A 40 -20.00 -5.36 -11.37
N ILE A 41 -20.03 -6.47 -12.12
CA ILE A 41 -19.58 -7.79 -11.62
C ILE A 41 -18.13 -7.96 -12.03
N SER A 42 -17.21 -7.81 -11.08
CA SER A 42 -15.77 -7.91 -11.34
C SER A 42 -15.26 -9.34 -11.19
N LEU A 43 -14.90 -9.98 -12.31
CA LEU A 43 -14.12 -11.23 -12.34
C LEU A 43 -12.61 -11.01 -12.47
N ALA A 44 -12.18 -9.74 -12.59
CA ALA A 44 -10.79 -9.34 -12.80
C ALA A 44 -10.02 -9.10 -11.48
N GLY A 45 -10.68 -9.25 -10.33
CA GLY A 45 -10.08 -8.97 -9.03
C GLY A 45 -9.31 -10.16 -8.46
N GLY A 46 -8.01 -9.99 -8.21
CA GLY A 46 -7.18 -10.91 -7.43
C GLY A 46 -7.25 -10.67 -5.92
N PHE A 47 -8.36 -10.10 -5.42
CA PHE A 47 -8.52 -9.79 -4.01
C PHE A 47 -9.10 -11.00 -3.27
N PRO A 48 -8.57 -11.35 -2.10
CA PRO A 48 -9.24 -12.27 -1.19
C PRO A 48 -10.64 -11.75 -0.82
N ASP A 49 -11.57 -12.66 -0.58
CA ASP A 49 -12.89 -12.32 -0.06
C ASP A 49 -12.76 -11.61 1.32
N PRO A 50 -13.25 -10.37 1.47
CA PRO A 50 -13.14 -9.63 2.72
C PRO A 50 -13.78 -10.33 3.92
N THR A 51 -14.78 -11.19 3.72
CA THR A 51 -15.42 -11.91 4.83
C THR A 51 -14.54 -13.00 5.43
N LEU A 52 -13.45 -13.37 4.74
CA LEU A 52 -12.47 -14.34 5.23
C LEU A 52 -11.40 -13.69 6.12
N PHE A 53 -11.36 -12.36 6.22
CA PHE A 53 -10.38 -11.71 7.08
C PHE A 53 -10.72 -11.93 8.57
N PRO A 54 -9.79 -12.44 9.39
CA PRO A 54 -10.02 -12.75 10.79
C PRO A 54 -9.95 -11.47 11.65
N THR A 55 -10.94 -10.58 11.52
CA THR A 55 -10.89 -9.22 12.09
C THR A 55 -10.79 -9.20 13.61
N GLU A 56 -11.48 -10.11 14.31
CA GLU A 56 -11.41 -10.16 15.77
C GLU A 56 -10.07 -10.71 16.27
N GLN A 57 -9.53 -11.74 15.62
CA GLN A 57 -8.20 -12.24 15.96
C GLN A 57 -7.12 -11.17 15.73
N ILE A 58 -7.23 -10.40 14.64
CA ILE A 58 -6.32 -9.28 14.37
C ILE A 58 -6.42 -8.22 15.48
N ARG A 59 -7.63 -7.91 15.97
CA ARG A 59 -7.83 -6.97 17.08
C ARG A 59 -7.14 -7.47 18.35
N GLU A 60 -7.40 -8.71 18.75
CA GLU A 60 -6.82 -9.33 19.95
C GLU A 60 -5.29 -9.33 19.93
N VAL A 61 -4.71 -9.73 18.80
CA VAL A 61 -3.25 -9.75 18.61
C VAL A 61 -2.68 -8.33 18.64
N SER A 62 -3.36 -7.36 18.02
CA SER A 62 -2.92 -5.96 18.03
C SER A 62 -2.89 -5.39 19.44
N ASP A 63 -3.94 -5.63 20.23
CA ASP A 63 -3.99 -5.20 21.63
C ASP A 63 -2.90 -5.86 22.47
N TYR A 64 -2.66 -7.16 22.27
CA TYR A 64 -1.58 -7.89 22.93
C TYR A 64 -0.21 -7.29 22.59
N VAL A 65 0.07 -7.01 21.31
CA VAL A 65 1.34 -6.43 20.88
C VAL A 65 1.53 -5.04 21.47
N LEU A 66 0.52 -4.18 21.40
CA LEU A 66 0.60 -2.82 21.94
C LEU A 66 0.81 -2.81 23.45
N LYS A 67 0.17 -3.74 24.18
CA LYS A 67 0.30 -3.85 25.64
C LYS A 67 1.67 -4.35 26.08
N ASN A 68 2.22 -5.35 25.40
CA ASN A 68 3.42 -6.05 25.87
C ASN A 68 4.72 -5.59 25.17
N TYR A 69 4.61 -5.09 23.94
CA TYR A 69 5.74 -4.74 23.07
C TYR A 69 5.56 -3.37 22.42
N GLY A 70 4.68 -2.51 22.95
CA GLY A 70 4.26 -1.28 22.27
C GLY A 70 5.41 -0.31 21.96
N LYS A 71 6.44 -0.24 22.81
CA LYS A 71 7.60 0.62 22.56
C LYS A 71 8.42 0.11 21.38
N GLU A 72 8.70 -1.19 21.33
CA GLU A 72 9.41 -1.82 20.23
C GLU A 72 8.60 -1.78 18.92
N ALA A 73 7.29 -2.07 19.01
CA ALA A 73 6.39 -2.13 17.85
C ALA A 73 6.18 -0.76 17.18
N LEU A 74 6.27 0.34 17.93
CA LEU A 74 6.11 1.70 17.42
C LEU A 74 7.45 2.40 17.11
N GLN A 75 8.58 1.76 17.40
CA GLN A 75 9.91 2.30 17.12
C GLN A 75 10.42 1.84 15.75
N TYR A 76 11.38 2.57 15.19
CA TYR A 76 12.14 2.11 14.03
C TYR A 76 12.72 0.70 14.26
N GLY A 77 12.55 -0.15 13.25
CA GLY A 77 13.09 -1.49 13.20
C GLY A 77 14.27 -1.62 12.23
N VAL A 78 14.87 -2.80 12.24
CA VAL A 78 15.89 -3.21 11.26
C VAL A 78 15.24 -3.46 9.90
N THR A 79 15.96 -3.15 8.81
CA THR A 79 15.46 -3.31 7.43
C THR A 79 15.07 -4.75 7.12
N GLU A 80 15.73 -5.73 7.74
CA GLU A 80 15.49 -7.14 7.54
C GLU A 80 14.14 -7.64 8.10
N GLY A 81 13.48 -6.85 8.96
CA GLY A 81 12.20 -7.19 9.60
C GLY A 81 12.33 -7.94 10.93
N LEU A 82 11.17 -8.29 11.51
CA LEU A 82 11.09 -8.94 12.82
C LEU A 82 11.70 -10.36 12.77
N LYS A 83 12.79 -10.59 13.52
CA LYS A 83 13.51 -11.87 13.54
C LYS A 83 12.60 -13.07 13.73
N GLN A 84 11.70 -13.01 14.72
CA GLN A 84 10.77 -14.10 15.06
C GLN A 84 9.86 -14.47 13.89
N LEU A 85 9.40 -13.49 13.10
CA LEU A 85 8.59 -13.76 11.91
C LEU A 85 9.43 -14.45 10.83
N ARG A 86 10.67 -14.01 10.61
CA ARG A 86 11.55 -14.62 9.62
C ARG A 86 11.85 -16.08 9.94
N GLU A 87 12.04 -16.41 11.22
CA GLU A 87 12.29 -17.78 11.67
C GLU A 87 11.08 -18.72 11.47
N LEU A 88 9.86 -18.17 11.39
CA LEU A 88 8.64 -18.94 11.12
C LEU A 88 8.39 -19.21 9.62
N LEU A 89 9.02 -18.45 8.72
CA LEU A 89 8.83 -18.54 7.27
C LEU A 89 9.78 -19.53 6.58
N VAL A 90 10.72 -20.11 7.33
CA VAL A 90 11.78 -21.02 6.84
C VAL A 90 11.38 -22.47 7.00
#